data_AF-A0A1I0CA22-F1
#
_entry.id   AF-A0A1I0CA22-F1
#
_cell.length_a   1.000
_cell.length_b   1.000
_cell.length_c   1.000
_cell.angle_alpha   90.00
_cell.angle_beta   90.00
_cell.angle_gamma   90.00
#
_symmetry.space_group_name_H-M   'P 1'
#
loop_
_entity.id
_entity.type
_entity.pdbx_description
1 polymer ?
#
loop_
_entity_poly.entity_id
_entity_poly.type
_entity_poly.pdbx_seq_one_letter_code
_entity_poly.pdbx_strand_id
1 'polypeptide(L)'
;MSAPVDHLQERLLDASESLTDIMPSAITLAMMLRHRSMAAWLRREFEGYAPETELPAYRHDVSGHIVARSPQYGWIPAPVDKQQLEQFGHLDLHEGVAELEKICMNCKKGNGHRISLPPEHLRELQQKINLTAELAINVSRSAYCDVIRTIRGTLYLWTSAVLESGLAGDHNSFSQEEKQQVAGLDEPTRFWREAAESLHQLPVPDVREAGFLERMFGRAG
;
A
#
# COMPACT_ATOMS: atom_id res chain seq x y z
N MET A 1 6.39 26.32 -15.39
CA MET A 1 5.65 25.07 -15.15
C MET A 1 6.72 24.08 -14.73
N SER A 2 6.68 23.53 -13.53
CA SER A 2 7.73 22.63 -13.04
C SER A 2 7.85 21.41 -13.97
N ALA A 3 9.06 20.87 -14.11
CA ALA A 3 9.31 19.66 -14.87
C ALA A 3 8.41 18.50 -14.43
N PRO A 4 8.08 17.54 -15.30
CA PRO A 4 7.26 16.38 -14.93
C PRO A 4 7.78 15.58 -13.72
N VAL A 5 9.10 15.52 -13.54
CA VAL A 5 9.74 14.80 -12.41
C VAL A 5 9.67 15.62 -11.12
N ASP A 6 10.06 16.90 -11.17
CA ASP A 6 10.01 17.82 -10.03
C ASP A 6 8.58 17.96 -9.48
N HIS A 7 7.62 18.19 -10.37
CA HIS A 7 6.20 18.27 -10.01
C HIS A 7 5.70 16.98 -9.36
N LEU A 8 6.12 15.82 -9.85
CA LEU A 8 5.74 14.55 -9.23
C LEU A 8 6.34 14.41 -7.82
N GLN A 9 7.59 14.84 -7.62
CA GLN A 9 8.25 14.81 -6.32
C GLN A 9 7.56 15.74 -5.30
N GLU A 10 7.19 16.97 -5.72
CA GLU A 10 6.42 17.90 -4.89
C GLU A 10 5.12 17.26 -4.38
N ARG A 11 4.36 16.62 -5.28
CA ARG A 11 3.10 15.94 -4.95
C ARG A 11 3.30 14.72 -4.03
N LEU A 12 4.41 14.00 -4.19
CA LEU A 12 4.76 12.88 -3.32
C LEU A 12 5.04 13.33 -1.87
N LEU A 13 5.52 14.56 -1.68
CA LEU A 13 5.79 15.15 -0.36
C LEU A 13 4.57 15.87 0.23
N ASP A 14 3.56 16.20 -0.58
CA ASP A 14 2.33 16.86 -0.11
C ASP A 14 1.39 15.86 0.60
N ALA A 15 1.21 16.05 1.90
CA ALA A 15 0.32 15.24 2.73
C ALA A 15 -1.18 15.38 2.37
N SER A 16 -1.57 16.43 1.63
CA SER A 16 -2.93 16.65 1.19
C SER A 16 -3.32 15.80 -0.01
N GLU A 17 -2.34 15.36 -0.80
CA GLU A 17 -2.54 14.55 -1.99
C GLU A 17 -2.59 13.05 -1.66
N SER A 18 -3.59 12.39 -2.27
CA SER A 18 -3.74 10.94 -2.20
C SER A 18 -2.77 10.26 -3.18
N LEU A 19 -2.34 9.05 -2.82
CA LEU A 19 -1.51 8.27 -3.72
C LEU A 19 -2.31 7.84 -4.96
N THR A 20 -3.62 7.60 -4.81
CA THR A 20 -4.54 7.35 -5.95
C THR A 20 -4.49 8.46 -7.00
N ASP A 21 -4.41 9.73 -6.58
CA ASP A 21 -4.33 10.88 -7.50
C ASP A 21 -2.93 11.05 -8.12
N ILE A 22 -1.88 10.60 -7.45
CA ILE A 22 -0.48 10.74 -7.88
C ILE A 22 -0.10 9.66 -8.91
N MET A 23 -0.57 8.43 -8.71
CA MET A 23 -0.15 7.26 -9.49
C MET A 23 -0.34 7.38 -11.00
N PRO A 24 -1.45 7.94 -11.55
CA PRO A 24 -1.59 8.12 -13.00
C PRO A 24 -0.46 8.96 -13.62
N SER A 25 -0.01 10.01 -12.92
CA SER A 25 1.11 10.84 -13.36
C SER A 25 2.43 10.08 -13.28
N ALA A 26 2.64 9.29 -12.22
CA ALA A 26 3.82 8.44 -12.08
C ALA A 26 3.91 7.36 -13.18
N ILE A 27 2.80 6.70 -13.50
CA ILE A 27 2.72 5.73 -14.61
C ILE A 27 3.07 6.40 -15.93
N THR A 28 2.53 7.59 -16.17
CA THR A 28 2.82 8.36 -17.39
C THR A 28 4.30 8.70 -17.48
N LEU A 29 4.92 9.16 -16.39
CA LEU A 29 6.35 9.44 -16.33
C LEU A 29 7.19 8.19 -16.62
N ALA A 30 6.85 7.04 -16.01
CA ALA A 30 7.54 5.78 -16.26
C ALA A 30 7.47 5.37 -17.73
N MET A 31 6.32 5.57 -18.40
CA MET A 31 6.20 5.34 -19.84
C MET A 31 7.04 6.31 -20.67
N MET A 32 7.07 7.59 -20.30
CA MET A 32 7.89 8.62 -20.97
C MET A 32 9.38 8.28 -20.92
N LEU A 33 9.86 7.77 -19.78
CA LEU A 33 11.24 7.31 -19.57
C LEU A 33 11.52 5.91 -20.15
N ARG A 34 10.51 5.21 -20.66
CA ARG A 34 10.56 3.80 -21.12
C ARG A 34 10.90 2.80 -20.00
N HIS A 35 10.62 3.13 -18.75
CA HIS A 35 10.73 2.23 -17.60
C HIS A 35 9.51 1.30 -17.56
N ARG A 36 9.57 0.20 -18.31
CA ARG A 36 8.43 -0.71 -18.50
C ARG A 36 8.16 -1.53 -17.24
N SER A 37 9.20 -1.92 -16.51
CA SER A 37 9.07 -2.70 -15.28
C SER A 37 8.44 -1.85 -14.18
N MET A 38 8.89 -0.60 -14.03
CA MET A 38 8.31 0.39 -13.12
C MET A 38 6.85 0.67 -13.48
N ALA A 39 6.52 0.92 -14.75
CA ALA A 39 5.15 1.16 -15.18
C ALA A 39 4.23 -0.04 -14.91
N ALA A 40 4.73 -1.28 -15.11
CA ALA A 40 3.97 -2.48 -14.82
C ALA A 40 3.74 -2.68 -13.31
N TRP A 41 4.76 -2.43 -12.48
CA TRP A 41 4.63 -2.47 -11.03
C TRP A 41 3.61 -1.43 -10.55
N LEU A 42 3.70 -0.18 -11.01
CA LEU A 42 2.75 0.88 -10.64
C LEU A 42 1.31 0.54 -11.02
N ARG A 43 1.07 -0.08 -12.18
CA ARG A 43 -0.29 -0.50 -12.56
C ARG A 43 -0.85 -1.56 -11.62
N ARG A 44 -0.04 -2.54 -11.22
CA ARG A 44 -0.47 -3.56 -10.24
C ARG A 44 -0.74 -2.95 -8.87
N GLU A 45 0.10 -2.02 -8.43
CA GLU A 45 -0.13 -1.29 -7.19
C GLU A 45 -1.42 -0.46 -7.24
N PHE A 46 -1.74 0.13 -8.40
CA PHE A 46 -2.93 0.95 -8.58
C PHE A 46 -4.21 0.12 -8.64
N GLU A 47 -4.22 -0.94 -9.45
CA GLU A 47 -5.39 -1.78 -9.73
C GLU A 47 -5.62 -2.86 -8.66
N GLY A 48 -4.56 -3.26 -7.97
CA GLY A 48 -4.53 -4.43 -7.10
C GLY A 48 -3.95 -5.67 -7.79
N TYR A 49 -3.74 -6.71 -7.00
CA TYR A 49 -3.11 -7.95 -7.41
C TYR A 49 -4.13 -9.07 -7.55
N ALA A 50 -4.08 -9.79 -8.66
CA ALA A 50 -4.85 -11.03 -8.79
C ALA A 50 -4.30 -12.09 -7.81
N PRO A 51 -5.13 -13.04 -7.34
CA PRO A 51 -4.70 -14.05 -6.35
C PRO A 51 -3.49 -14.88 -6.76
N GLU A 52 -3.28 -15.10 -8.06
CA GLU A 52 -2.17 -15.91 -8.59
C GLU A 52 -0.93 -15.08 -8.97
N THR A 53 -0.94 -13.78 -8.69
CA THR A 53 0.20 -12.91 -8.97
C THR A 53 1.15 -12.87 -7.79
N GLU A 54 2.46 -12.95 -8.07
CA GLU A 54 3.48 -12.75 -7.06
C GLU A 54 3.38 -11.35 -6.43
N LEU A 55 3.24 -11.32 -5.11
CA LEU A 55 3.17 -10.10 -4.33
C LEU A 55 4.57 -9.60 -3.95
N PRO A 56 4.79 -8.27 -3.90
CA PRO A 56 5.94 -7.70 -3.22
C PRO A 56 5.99 -8.13 -1.74
N ALA A 57 7.21 -8.28 -1.20
CA ALA A 57 7.40 -8.81 0.16
C ALA A 57 6.70 -7.99 1.26
N TYR A 58 6.57 -6.67 1.09
CA TYR A 58 5.85 -5.80 2.05
C TYR A 58 4.32 -5.96 2.04
N ARG A 59 3.77 -6.74 1.09
CA ARG A 59 2.33 -7.09 1.01
C ARG A 59 2.04 -8.52 1.47
N HIS A 60 3.06 -9.32 1.70
CA HIS A 60 2.93 -10.72 2.08
C HIS A 60 3.06 -10.90 3.60
N ASP A 61 2.36 -11.89 4.16
CA ASP A 61 2.47 -12.27 5.58
C ASP A 61 2.23 -11.10 6.56
N VAL A 62 1.27 -10.23 6.22
CA VAL A 62 0.95 -9.04 7.03
C VAL A 62 0.24 -9.47 8.30
N SER A 63 0.84 -9.18 9.44
CA SER A 63 0.32 -9.60 10.74
C SER A 63 -1.03 -8.95 11.08
N GLY A 64 -1.94 -9.78 11.57
CA GLY A 64 -3.26 -9.43 12.05
C GLY A 64 -3.63 -10.20 13.33
N HIS A 65 -4.79 -9.88 13.89
CA HIS A 65 -5.30 -10.52 15.10
C HIS A 65 -6.54 -11.34 14.78
N ILE A 66 -6.56 -12.60 15.23
CA ILE A 66 -7.73 -13.46 15.06
C ILE A 66 -8.81 -13.01 16.05
N VAL A 67 -10.00 -12.72 15.52
CA VAL A 67 -11.17 -12.32 16.29
C VAL A 67 -12.32 -13.30 16.08
N ALA A 68 -13.09 -13.53 17.13
CA ALA A 68 -14.27 -14.39 17.13
C ALA A 68 -15.55 -13.59 17.39
N ARG A 69 -16.64 -13.99 16.76
CA ARG A 69 -17.96 -13.38 16.98
C ARG A 69 -18.65 -14.00 18.18
N SER A 70 -18.77 -13.23 19.26
CA SER A 70 -19.61 -13.53 20.42
C SER A 70 -21.04 -13.03 20.20
N PRO A 71 -22.08 -13.83 20.51
CA PRO A 71 -23.47 -13.38 20.47
C PRO A 71 -23.78 -12.20 21.40
N GLN A 72 -23.04 -12.09 22.52
CA GLN A 72 -23.28 -11.08 23.57
C GLN A 72 -22.40 -9.84 23.42
N TYR A 73 -21.11 -10.02 23.08
CA TYR A 73 -20.11 -8.95 23.10
C TYR A 73 -19.67 -8.49 21.70
N GLY A 74 -20.24 -9.08 20.64
CA GLY A 74 -19.79 -8.82 19.28
C GLY A 74 -18.42 -9.43 19.02
N TRP A 75 -17.54 -8.71 18.31
CA TRP A 75 -16.21 -9.21 17.96
C TRP A 75 -15.24 -9.07 19.14
N ILE A 76 -14.71 -10.20 19.60
CA ILE A 76 -13.72 -10.29 20.68
C ILE A 76 -12.45 -10.99 20.17
N PRO A 77 -11.28 -10.75 20.77
CA PRO A 77 -10.09 -11.54 20.48
C PRO A 77 -10.37 -13.04 20.65
N ALA A 78 -9.97 -13.85 19.67
CA ALA A 78 -10.11 -15.29 19.78
C ALA A 78 -9.14 -15.82 20.85
N PRO A 79 -9.52 -16.85 21.63
CA PRO A 79 -8.64 -17.52 22.58
C PRO A 79 -7.62 -18.41 21.83
N VAL A 80 -6.66 -17.78 21.17
CA VAL A 80 -5.57 -18.45 20.43
C VAL A 80 -4.26 -18.37 21.22
N ASP A 81 -3.46 -19.43 21.12
CA ASP A 81 -2.08 -19.39 21.62
C ASP A 81 -1.15 -18.65 20.63
N LYS A 82 0.12 -18.46 21.04
CA LYS A 82 1.10 -17.76 20.20
C LYS A 82 1.41 -18.49 18.90
N GLN A 83 1.46 -19.83 18.93
CA GLN A 83 1.78 -20.64 17.76
C GLN A 83 0.65 -20.54 16.71
N GLN A 84 -0.60 -20.57 17.16
CA GLN A 84 -1.77 -20.38 16.31
C GLN A 84 -1.83 -18.95 15.74
N LEU A 85 -1.48 -17.94 16.54
CA LEU A 85 -1.42 -16.57 16.06
C LEU A 85 -0.33 -16.39 15.00
N GLU A 86 0.85 -16.96 15.18
CA GLU A 86 1.93 -16.91 14.18
C GLU A 86 1.54 -17.65 12.90
N GLN A 87 0.84 -18.78 13.02
CA GLN A 87 0.48 -19.62 11.87
C GLN A 87 -0.73 -19.12 11.08
N PHE A 88 -1.69 -18.44 11.72
CA PHE A 88 -2.96 -18.06 11.08
C PHE A 88 -3.33 -16.59 11.25
N GLY A 89 -2.58 -15.83 12.04
CA GLY A 89 -2.79 -14.41 12.28
C GLY A 89 -2.09 -13.54 11.25
N HIS A 90 -2.01 -13.97 10.00
CA HIS A 90 -1.39 -13.22 8.93
C HIS A 90 -2.20 -13.34 7.64
N LEU A 91 -2.06 -12.33 6.77
CA LEU A 91 -2.79 -12.22 5.52
C LEU A 91 -1.93 -11.55 4.47
N ASP A 92 -2.21 -11.88 3.21
CA ASP A 92 -1.67 -11.17 2.07
C ASP A 92 -2.61 -10.02 1.68
N LEU A 93 -2.02 -8.87 1.33
CA LEU A 93 -2.76 -7.65 0.94
C LEU A 93 -2.73 -7.47 -0.58
N HIS A 94 -3.84 -7.82 -1.22
CA HIS A 94 -4.01 -7.78 -2.68
C HIS A 94 -4.64 -6.47 -3.17
N GLU A 95 -5.21 -5.66 -2.27
CA GLU A 95 -5.96 -4.47 -2.65
C GLU A 95 -5.07 -3.42 -3.33
N GLY A 96 -5.63 -2.79 -4.36
CA GLY A 96 -5.04 -1.62 -5.01
C GLY A 96 -5.08 -0.39 -4.10
N VAL A 97 -4.26 0.62 -4.42
CA VAL A 97 -4.06 1.81 -3.60
C VAL A 97 -5.37 2.51 -3.20
N ALA A 98 -6.35 2.63 -4.10
CA ALA A 98 -7.61 3.28 -3.79
C ALA A 98 -8.39 2.59 -2.65
N GLU A 99 -8.44 1.26 -2.64
CA GLU A 99 -9.09 0.51 -1.57
C GLU A 99 -8.25 0.54 -0.28
N LEU A 100 -6.92 0.48 -0.36
CA LEU A 100 -6.05 0.65 0.81
C LEU A 100 -6.26 2.01 1.50
N GLU A 101 -6.31 3.10 0.73
CA GLU A 101 -6.54 4.44 1.25
C GLU A 101 -7.93 4.56 1.88
N LYS A 102 -8.95 4.01 1.22
CA LYS A 102 -10.32 3.95 1.75
C LYS A 102 -10.39 3.14 3.05
N ILE A 103 -9.67 2.03 3.16
CA ILE A 103 -9.55 1.27 4.42
C ILE A 103 -8.95 2.15 5.52
N CYS A 104 -7.86 2.86 5.22
CA CYS A 104 -7.21 3.77 6.16
C CYS A 104 -8.11 4.93 6.62
N MET A 105 -8.94 5.46 5.73
CA MET A 105 -9.89 6.53 6.03
C MET A 105 -11.07 6.06 6.89
N ASN A 106 -11.53 4.83 6.65
CA ASN A 106 -12.66 4.24 7.39
C ASN A 106 -12.25 3.67 8.76
N CYS A 107 -10.98 3.33 8.94
CA CYS A 107 -10.45 2.82 10.20
C CYS A 107 -9.98 3.96 11.11
N LYS A 108 -10.42 3.95 12.38
CA LYS A 108 -9.84 4.84 13.41
C LYS A 108 -8.43 4.36 13.80
N LYS A 109 -7.56 5.28 14.22
CA LYS A 109 -6.27 4.94 14.84
C LYS A 109 -6.49 4.02 16.04
N GLY A 110 -5.78 2.89 16.07
CA GLY A 110 -5.94 1.82 17.08
C GLY A 110 -7.02 0.78 16.75
N ASN A 111 -7.81 0.98 15.71
CA ASN A 111 -8.67 -0.06 15.13
C ASN A 111 -8.00 -0.66 13.88
N GLY A 112 -8.60 -1.74 13.38
CA GLY A 112 -8.18 -2.37 12.14
C GLY A 112 -9.35 -2.80 11.27
N HIS A 113 -9.02 -3.24 10.07
CA HIS A 113 -9.94 -3.75 9.08
C HIS A 113 -10.15 -5.25 9.32
N ARG A 114 -11.41 -5.67 9.39
CA ARG A 114 -11.76 -7.07 9.57
C ARG A 114 -11.95 -7.73 8.21
N ILE A 115 -11.17 -8.76 7.95
CA ILE A 115 -11.24 -9.58 6.75
C ILE A 115 -11.83 -10.93 7.15
N SER A 116 -12.97 -11.27 6.54
CA SER A 116 -13.57 -12.59 6.68
C SER A 116 -12.76 -13.62 5.91
N LEU A 117 -12.49 -14.75 6.54
CA LEU A 117 -11.77 -15.85 5.89
C LEU A 117 -12.68 -16.60 4.91
N PRO A 118 -12.13 -17.11 3.80
CA PRO A 118 -12.84 -18.05 2.94
C PRO A 118 -13.36 -19.27 3.73
N PRO A 119 -14.51 -19.86 3.38
CA PRO A 119 -15.14 -20.92 4.17
C PRO A 119 -14.23 -22.12 4.47
N GLU A 120 -13.35 -22.48 3.54
CA GLU A 120 -12.36 -23.55 3.70
C GLU A 120 -11.31 -23.22 4.78
N HIS A 121 -10.68 -22.05 4.69
CA HIS A 121 -9.71 -21.57 5.67
C HIS A 121 -10.36 -21.32 7.04
N LEU A 122 -11.60 -20.81 7.04
CA LEU A 122 -12.39 -20.62 8.24
C LEU A 122 -12.62 -21.95 8.98
N ARG A 123 -13.01 -23.02 8.26
CA ARG A 123 -13.24 -24.34 8.86
C ARG A 123 -11.95 -24.93 9.41
N GLU A 124 -10.85 -24.81 8.68
CA GLU A 124 -9.54 -25.27 9.16
C GLU A 124 -9.14 -24.55 10.44
N LEU A 125 -9.30 -23.22 10.47
CA LEU A 125 -9.01 -22.41 11.64
C LEU A 125 -9.93 -22.73 12.83
N GLN A 126 -11.23 -22.92 12.59
CA GLN A 126 -12.21 -23.33 13.59
C GLN A 126 -11.87 -24.69 14.23
N GLN A 127 -11.45 -25.66 13.42
CA GLN A 127 -11.02 -26.97 13.92
C GLN A 127 -9.76 -26.86 14.78
N LYS A 128 -8.78 -26.05 14.36
CA LYS A 128 -7.52 -25.88 15.08
C LYS A 128 -7.68 -25.11 16.39
N ILE A 129 -8.57 -24.12 16.44
CA ILE A 129 -8.85 -23.34 17.67
C ILE A 129 -9.95 -24.00 18.52
N ASN A 130 -10.60 -25.06 18.02
CA ASN A 130 -11.73 -25.73 18.68
C ASN A 130 -12.88 -24.77 19.01
N LEU A 131 -13.24 -23.90 18.05
CA LEU A 131 -14.30 -22.91 18.15
C LEU A 131 -15.32 -23.09 17.02
N THR A 132 -16.61 -23.00 17.35
CA THR A 132 -17.71 -22.99 16.37
C THR A 132 -18.16 -21.58 15.99
N ALA A 133 -17.60 -20.55 16.63
CA ALA A 133 -17.92 -19.16 16.36
C ALA A 133 -17.37 -18.70 14.99
N GLU A 134 -18.01 -17.69 14.40
CA GLU A 134 -17.49 -17.02 13.20
C GLU A 134 -16.14 -16.36 13.54
N LEU A 135 -15.13 -16.62 12.71
CA LEU A 135 -13.78 -16.08 12.86
C LEU A 135 -13.45 -15.09 11.74
N ALA A 136 -12.65 -14.09 12.06
CA ALA A 136 -12.09 -13.15 11.09
C ALA A 136 -10.68 -12.74 11.53
N ILE A 137 -9.90 -12.20 10.61
CA ILE A 137 -8.60 -11.59 10.93
C ILE A 137 -8.75 -10.08 10.89
N ASN A 138 -8.25 -9.42 11.91
CA ASN A 138 -8.24 -7.97 12.04
C ASN A 138 -6.84 -7.44 11.78
N VAL A 139 -6.65 -6.78 10.64
CA VAL A 139 -5.38 -6.15 10.25
C VAL A 139 -5.39 -4.70 10.71
N SER A 140 -4.36 -4.30 11.45
CA SER A 140 -4.26 -2.95 12.00
C SER A 140 -4.24 -1.87 10.90
N ARG A 141 -4.80 -0.69 11.17
CA ARG A 141 -4.69 0.47 10.25
C ARG A 141 -3.23 0.77 9.88
N SER A 142 -2.31 0.66 10.83
CA SER A 142 -0.89 0.93 10.61
C SER A 142 -0.29 0.06 9.52
N ALA A 143 -0.66 -1.22 9.44
CA ALA A 143 -0.15 -2.10 8.38
C ALA A 143 -0.55 -1.61 6.97
N TYR A 144 -1.79 -1.15 6.79
CA TYR A 144 -2.23 -0.54 5.53
C TYR A 144 -1.49 0.78 5.25
N CYS A 145 -1.27 1.60 6.28
CA CYS A 145 -0.48 2.83 6.15
C CYS A 145 0.95 2.53 5.73
N ASP A 146 1.58 1.49 6.28
CA ASP A 146 2.96 1.11 5.95
C ASP A 146 3.07 0.65 4.49
N VAL A 147 2.09 -0.09 3.96
CA VAL A 147 2.04 -0.44 2.53
C VAL A 147 1.94 0.82 1.66
N ILE A 148 0.99 1.72 1.96
CA ILE A 148 0.80 2.96 1.18
C ILE A 148 2.07 3.83 1.23
N ARG A 149 2.66 4.00 2.42
CA ARG A 149 3.90 4.77 2.60
C ARG A 149 5.09 4.11 1.90
N THR A 150 5.13 2.78 1.83
CA THR A 150 6.18 2.06 1.07
C THR A 150 6.06 2.34 -0.43
N ILE A 151 4.85 2.31 -0.99
CA ILE A 151 4.62 2.65 -2.41
C ILE A 151 4.98 4.12 -2.69
N ARG A 152 4.55 5.03 -1.82
CA ARG A 152 4.88 6.47 -1.90
C ARG A 152 6.38 6.72 -1.79
N GLY A 153 7.05 6.02 -0.87
CA GLY A 153 8.50 6.05 -0.67
C GLY A 153 9.27 5.49 -1.87
N THR A 154 8.78 4.41 -2.46
CA THR A 154 9.35 3.82 -3.69
C THR A 154 9.35 4.84 -4.83
N LEU A 155 8.21 5.51 -5.03
CA LEU A 155 8.09 6.57 -6.03
C LEU A 155 9.04 7.73 -5.73
N TYR A 156 9.14 8.15 -4.47
CA TYR A 156 10.05 9.22 -4.04
C TYR A 156 11.51 8.89 -4.32
N LEU A 157 11.96 7.68 -3.97
CA LEU A 157 13.34 7.25 -4.21
C LEU A 157 13.64 7.13 -5.71
N TRP A 158 12.71 6.58 -6.49
CA TRP A 158 12.85 6.47 -7.93
C TRP A 158 12.94 7.84 -8.61
N THR A 159 12.04 8.77 -8.29
CA THR A 159 12.09 10.13 -8.88
C THR A 159 13.33 10.89 -8.45
N SER A 160 13.78 10.71 -7.20
CA SER A 160 15.05 11.29 -6.71
C SER A 160 16.25 10.78 -7.52
N ALA A 161 16.34 9.48 -7.78
CA ALA A 161 17.42 8.92 -8.61
C ALA A 161 17.38 9.42 -10.06
N VAL A 162 16.19 9.66 -10.62
CA VAL A 162 16.03 10.28 -11.95
C VAL A 162 16.52 11.73 -11.94
N LEU A 163 16.18 12.52 -10.91
CA LEU A 163 16.65 13.90 -10.76
C LEU A 163 18.16 13.99 -10.56
N GLU A 164 18.74 13.12 -9.74
CA GLU A 164 20.19 13.00 -9.52
C GLU A 164 20.96 12.63 -10.79
N SER A 165 20.30 11.94 -11.72
CA SER A 165 20.84 11.66 -13.05
C SER A 165 20.82 12.89 -13.97
N GLY A 166 20.39 14.07 -13.50
CA GLY A 166 20.38 15.31 -14.28
C GLY A 166 19.19 15.44 -15.23
N LEU A 167 18.16 14.60 -15.11
CA LEU A 167 16.90 14.71 -15.87
C LEU A 167 15.91 15.70 -15.22
N ALA A 168 16.42 16.67 -14.46
CA ALA A 168 15.66 17.80 -13.95
C ALA A 168 15.53 18.89 -15.03
N GLY A 169 14.35 19.50 -15.19
CA GLY A 169 14.19 20.67 -16.08
C GLY A 169 12.91 20.72 -16.93
N ASP A 170 12.62 21.90 -17.47
CA ASP A 170 11.34 22.34 -18.07
C ASP A 170 10.92 21.65 -19.40
N HIS A 171 11.47 20.49 -19.74
CA HIS A 171 11.18 19.79 -20.99
C HIS A 171 10.08 18.73 -20.79
N ASN A 172 8.97 18.85 -21.51
CA ASN A 172 7.86 17.89 -21.47
C ASN A 172 8.14 16.56 -22.19
N SER A 173 9.37 16.34 -22.67
CA SER A 173 9.76 15.15 -23.43
C SER A 173 11.23 14.82 -23.22
N PHE A 174 11.54 13.53 -23.11
CA PHE A 174 12.91 13.02 -23.00
C PHE A 174 13.44 12.54 -24.36
N SER A 175 14.67 12.91 -24.66
CA SER A 175 15.51 12.42 -25.76
C SER A 175 15.83 10.92 -25.61
N GLN A 176 16.48 10.32 -26.61
CA GLN A 176 16.90 8.91 -26.49
C GLN A 176 18.10 8.79 -25.55
N GLU A 177 18.99 9.78 -25.56
CA GLU A 177 20.18 9.87 -24.73
C GLU A 177 19.79 9.92 -23.25
N GLU A 178 18.84 10.79 -22.88
CA GLU A 178 18.32 10.89 -21.50
C GLU A 178 17.68 9.59 -21.04
N LYS A 179 16.86 8.93 -21.89
CA LYS A 179 16.26 7.63 -21.56
C LYS A 179 17.30 6.56 -21.34
N GLN A 180 18.36 6.56 -22.16
CA GLN A 180 19.44 5.60 -22.01
C GLN A 180 20.24 5.83 -20.72
N GLN A 181 20.39 7.08 -20.29
CA GLN A 181 21.08 7.46 -19.07
C GLN A 181 20.39 6.91 -17.81
N VAL A 182 19.05 6.91 -17.78
CA VAL A 182 18.27 6.41 -16.64
C VAL A 182 17.74 4.99 -16.81
N ALA A 183 18.06 4.30 -17.91
CA ALA A 183 17.54 2.95 -18.19
C ALA A 183 17.84 1.94 -17.06
N GLY A 184 18.94 2.11 -16.33
CA GLY A 184 19.30 1.30 -15.17
C GLY A 184 18.42 1.52 -13.93
N LEU A 185 17.51 2.50 -13.95
CA LEU A 185 16.55 2.78 -12.89
C LEU A 185 15.19 2.09 -13.11
N ASP A 186 15.02 1.29 -14.18
CA ASP A 186 13.81 0.48 -14.41
C ASP A 186 13.80 -0.80 -13.55
N GLU A 187 14.04 -0.66 -12.25
CA GLU A 187 14.14 -1.76 -11.29
C GLU A 187 13.27 -1.47 -10.05
N PRO A 188 11.93 -1.62 -10.13
CA PRO A 188 11.04 -1.30 -9.01
C PRO A 188 11.40 -2.07 -7.73
N THR A 189 11.89 -3.30 -7.86
CA THR A 189 12.31 -4.16 -6.73
C THR A 189 13.39 -3.54 -5.86
N ARG A 190 14.36 -2.85 -6.47
CA ARG A 190 15.39 -2.14 -5.73
C ARG A 190 14.75 -1.05 -4.85
N PHE A 191 13.91 -0.22 -5.45
CA PHE A 191 13.34 0.95 -4.78
C PHE A 191 12.34 0.58 -3.69
N TRP A 192 11.47 -0.42 -3.90
CA TRP A 192 10.51 -0.78 -2.87
C TRP A 192 11.15 -1.52 -1.69
N ARG A 193 12.25 -2.26 -1.90
CA ARG A 193 13.02 -2.86 -0.79
C ARG A 193 13.65 -1.77 0.06
N GLU A 194 14.32 -0.82 -0.59
CA GLU A 194 14.92 0.33 0.08
C GLU A 194 13.87 1.16 0.82
N ALA A 195 12.70 1.39 0.22
CA ALA A 195 11.60 2.11 0.87
C ALA A 195 11.04 1.36 2.07
N ALA A 196 10.90 0.03 2.00
CA ALA A 196 10.41 -0.78 3.12
C ALA A 196 11.42 -0.79 4.29
N GLU A 197 12.73 -0.86 4.00
CA GLU A 197 13.79 -0.86 5.02
C GLU A 197 13.98 0.51 5.68
N SER A 198 13.78 1.59 4.93
CA SER A 198 14.02 2.98 5.40
C SER A 198 12.74 3.78 5.65
N LEU A 199 11.58 3.14 5.75
CA LEU A 199 10.25 3.78 5.75
C LEU A 199 10.09 4.93 6.76
N HIS A 200 10.71 4.83 7.93
CA HIS A 200 10.65 5.86 8.98
C HIS A 200 11.59 7.05 8.74
N GLN A 201 12.56 6.92 7.84
CA GLN A 201 13.56 7.94 7.49
C GLN A 201 13.16 8.74 6.25
N LEU A 202 12.29 8.18 5.41
CA LEU A 202 11.82 8.85 4.21
C LEU A 202 10.94 10.07 4.55
N PRO A 203 11.06 11.18 3.80
CA PRO A 203 10.28 12.40 4.03
C PRO A 203 8.83 12.31 3.53
N VAL A 204 8.35 11.10 3.21
CA VAL A 204 6.99 10.90 2.70
C VAL A 204 5.96 10.98 3.82
N PRO A 205 4.84 11.70 3.61
CA PRO A 205 3.82 11.89 4.62
C PRO A 205 3.09 10.58 4.96
N ASP A 206 2.46 10.56 6.14
CA ASP A 206 1.54 9.49 6.52
C ASP A 206 0.20 9.61 5.78
N VAL A 207 -0.57 8.53 5.75
CA VAL A 207 -1.90 8.51 5.13
C VAL A 207 -2.83 9.42 5.90
N ARG A 208 -3.40 10.40 5.20
CA ARG A 208 -4.35 11.37 5.75
C ARG A 208 -5.43 10.67 6.56
N GLU A 209 -5.72 11.21 7.75
CA GLU A 209 -6.88 10.80 8.54
C GLU A 209 -8.07 11.65 8.11
N ALA A 210 -9.21 11.03 7.81
CA ALA A 210 -10.43 11.78 7.51
C ALA A 210 -10.75 12.72 8.69
N GLY A 211 -10.93 14.00 8.42
CA GLY A 211 -11.33 14.97 9.44
C GLY A 211 -12.67 14.58 10.08
N PHE A 212 -12.91 15.01 11.33
CA PHE A 212 -14.18 14.76 12.02
C PHE A 212 -15.41 15.18 11.19
N LEU A 213 -15.29 16.28 10.43
CA LEU A 213 -16.35 16.81 9.57
C LEU A 213 -16.53 16.01 8.28
N GLU A 214 -15.46 15.59 7.60
CA GLU A 214 -15.54 14.76 6.38
C GLU A 214 -16.26 13.43 6.67
N ARG A 215 -16.05 12.85 7.85
CA ARG A 215 -16.73 11.62 8.30
C ARG A 215 -18.23 11.79 8.58
N MET A 216 -18.65 12.97 9.02
CA MET A 216 -20.07 13.27 9.32
C MET A 216 -20.86 13.66 8.08
N PHE A 217 -20.22 14.31 7.11
CA PHE A 217 -20.90 14.85 5.92
C PHE A 217 -20.65 14.05 4.62
N GLY A 218 -19.65 13.18 4.58
CA GLY A 218 -19.34 12.33 3.41
C GLY A 218 -20.29 11.14 3.18
N ARG A 219 -21.40 11.04 3.94
CA ARG A 219 -22.46 10.03 3.74
C ARG A 219 -23.69 10.56 2.99
N ALA A 220 -23.64 11.80 2.49
CA ALA A 220 -24.68 12.35 1.63
C ALA A 220 -24.14 12.45 0.19
N GLY A 221 -24.40 11.42 -0.61
CA GLY A 221 -24.03 11.33 -2.03
C GLY A 221 -24.45 9.99 -2.60
#